data_AF-A0A853SUS5-F1
#
_entry.id   AF-A0A853SUS5-F1
#
_cell.length_a   1.000
_cell.length_b   1.000
_cell.length_c   1.000
_cell.angle_alpha   90.00
_cell.angle_beta   90.00
_cell.angle_gamma   90.00
#
_symmetry.space_group_name_H-M   'P 1'
#
loop_
_entity.id
_entity.type
_entity.pdbx_description
1 polymer ?
#
loop_
_entity_poly.entity_id
_entity_poly.type
_entity_poly.pdbx_seq_one_letter_code
_entity_poly.pdbx_strand_id
1 'polypeptide(L)'
;MSVAWKFPDAPNTACFTTTEVLNGAPIVLVSHDYEGDWQFHAASNETMLSSVKIVCLADMIRRDDLLAELHGLPCGWGAQRDDWAGHWERFKDKPFPAFAEQGYYLEDAVWLSRYLTDIEPPPAAVRDALPIGACVKLVFRFAAEDGARGDGQCERMWVQVTGIDEYEGCYSGTIANHPQHAVASYGDLLAFHPLHVADIASEQD
;
A
#
# COMPACT_ATOMS: atom_id res chain seq x y z
N MET A 1 -13.29 3.00 -31.72
CA MET A 1 -12.15 2.13 -31.35
C MET A 1 -12.30 1.84 -29.87
N SER A 2 -12.58 0.59 -29.46
CA SER A 2 -12.58 0.25 -28.03
C SER A 2 -11.15 0.34 -27.52
N VAL A 3 -10.88 1.23 -26.56
CA VAL A 3 -9.59 1.25 -25.87
C VAL A 3 -9.40 -0.11 -25.21
N ALA A 4 -8.26 -0.76 -25.48
CA ALA A 4 -7.94 -2.04 -24.86
C ALA A 4 -7.86 -1.87 -23.34
N TRP A 5 -8.43 -2.80 -22.59
CA TRP A 5 -8.37 -2.83 -21.13
C TRP A 5 -6.90 -2.91 -20.67
N LYS A 6 -6.48 -1.97 -19.81
CA LYS A 6 -5.07 -1.82 -19.38
C LYS A 6 -4.78 -2.30 -17.96
N PHE A 7 -5.82 -2.47 -17.12
CA PHE A 7 -5.64 -2.88 -15.74
C PHE A 7 -5.26 -4.37 -15.69
N PRO A 8 -4.40 -4.77 -14.73
CA PRO A 8 -4.14 -6.17 -14.45
C PRO A 8 -5.39 -6.86 -13.88
N ASP A 9 -6.21 -6.12 -13.14
CA ASP A 9 -7.49 -6.55 -12.59
C ASP A 9 -8.53 -6.80 -13.68
N ALA A 10 -9.43 -7.74 -13.44
CA ALA A 10 -10.50 -8.04 -14.39
C ALA A 10 -11.51 -6.86 -14.47
N PRO A 11 -12.17 -6.63 -15.62
CA PRO A 11 -13.20 -5.59 -15.74
C PRO A 11 -14.33 -5.68 -14.69
N ASN A 12 -14.61 -6.89 -14.20
CA ASN A 12 -15.63 -7.18 -13.19
C ASN A 12 -15.10 -7.25 -11.76
N THR A 13 -13.83 -6.86 -11.50
CA THR A 13 -13.30 -6.72 -10.15
C THR A 13 -14.22 -5.82 -9.33
N ALA A 14 -14.57 -6.28 -8.13
CA ALA A 14 -15.41 -5.53 -7.21
C ALA A 14 -14.66 -4.30 -6.70
N CYS A 15 -15.36 -3.17 -6.63
CA CYS A 15 -14.82 -1.92 -6.12
C CYS A 15 -15.85 -1.27 -5.21
N PHE A 16 -15.36 -0.48 -4.27
CA PHE A 16 -16.17 0.31 -3.37
C PHE A 16 -16.27 1.75 -3.88
N THR A 17 -17.44 2.34 -3.74
CA THR A 17 -17.65 3.75 -4.03
C THR A 17 -18.80 4.29 -3.19
N THR A 18 -19.15 5.55 -3.35
CA THR A 18 -20.22 6.19 -2.60
C THR A 18 -21.40 6.57 -3.48
N THR A 19 -22.57 6.75 -2.86
CA THR A 19 -23.78 7.21 -3.56
C THR A 19 -23.56 8.56 -4.26
N GLU A 20 -22.76 9.47 -3.70
CA GLU A 20 -22.45 10.77 -4.31
C GLU A 20 -21.72 10.60 -5.63
N VAL A 21 -20.70 9.74 -5.64
CA VAL A 21 -19.99 9.39 -6.87
C VAL A 21 -21.02 8.90 -7.87
N LEU A 22 -21.83 7.89 -7.54
CA LEU A 22 -22.84 7.33 -8.46
C LEU A 22 -23.90 8.34 -8.93
N ASN A 23 -24.19 9.38 -8.15
CA ASN A 23 -25.11 10.46 -8.51
C ASN A 23 -24.49 11.58 -9.36
N GLY A 24 -23.18 11.53 -9.61
CA GLY A 24 -22.51 12.45 -10.56
C GLY A 24 -21.51 13.38 -9.91
N ALA A 25 -21.11 13.14 -8.66
CA ALA A 25 -20.00 13.89 -8.07
C ALA A 25 -18.66 13.48 -8.72
N PRO A 26 -17.69 14.40 -8.83
CA PRO A 26 -16.34 14.10 -9.28
C PRO A 26 -15.68 13.08 -8.36
N ILE A 27 -14.98 12.12 -8.94
CA ILE A 27 -14.04 11.28 -8.20
C ILE A 27 -12.78 12.12 -7.99
N VAL A 28 -12.41 12.37 -6.74
CA VAL A 28 -11.23 13.19 -6.39
C VAL A 28 -10.20 12.40 -5.62
N LEU A 29 -10.58 11.23 -5.09
CA LEU A 29 -9.73 10.34 -4.33
C LEU A 29 -10.00 8.91 -4.76
N VAL A 30 -8.92 8.20 -5.09
CA VAL A 30 -8.91 6.77 -5.40
C VAL A 30 -7.95 6.12 -4.42
N SER A 31 -8.36 5.01 -3.80
CA SER A 31 -7.45 4.15 -3.04
C SER A 31 -7.44 2.77 -3.69
N HIS A 32 -6.25 2.19 -3.83
CA HIS A 32 -6.05 0.78 -4.09
C HIS A 32 -5.38 0.23 -2.83
N ASP A 33 -6.19 -0.31 -1.93
CA ASP A 33 -5.71 -0.66 -0.59
C ASP A 33 -4.78 -1.88 -0.62
N TYR A 34 -4.27 -2.27 0.55
CA TYR A 34 -3.31 -3.37 0.66
C TYR A 34 -3.95 -4.76 0.48
N GLU A 35 -5.28 -4.88 0.56
CA GLU A 35 -6.01 -6.11 0.23
C GLU A 35 -6.26 -6.26 -1.29
N GLY A 36 -6.03 -5.19 -2.05
CA GLY A 36 -6.21 -5.13 -3.50
C GLY A 36 -7.58 -4.63 -3.91
N ASP A 37 -8.35 -4.09 -2.98
CA ASP A 37 -9.65 -3.50 -3.26
C ASP A 37 -9.50 -2.06 -3.75
N TRP A 38 -10.29 -1.73 -4.76
CA TRP A 38 -10.35 -0.39 -5.34
C TRP A 38 -11.48 0.40 -4.71
N GLN A 39 -11.18 1.62 -4.26
CA GLN A 39 -12.14 2.52 -3.62
C GLN A 39 -12.15 3.88 -4.32
N PHE A 40 -13.35 4.41 -4.61
CA PHE A 40 -13.53 5.67 -5.35
C PHE A 40 -14.41 6.64 -4.56
N HIS A 41 -13.86 7.80 -4.22
CA HIS A 41 -14.51 8.79 -3.37
C HIS A 41 -14.66 10.15 -4.06
N ALA A 42 -15.78 10.80 -3.77
CA ALA A 42 -15.98 12.21 -4.08
C ALA A 42 -15.36 13.10 -3.02
N ALA A 43 -15.25 14.41 -3.30
CA ALA A 43 -14.82 15.38 -2.30
C ALA A 43 -15.75 15.31 -1.10
N SER A 44 -15.17 15.19 0.09
CA SER A 44 -15.95 15.08 1.32
C SER A 44 -16.84 16.31 1.47
N ASN A 45 -18.15 16.10 1.50
CA ASN A 45 -19.09 17.11 1.95
C ASN A 45 -19.83 16.55 3.16
N GLU A 46 -19.82 17.29 4.27
CA GLU A 46 -20.42 16.84 5.54
C GLU A 46 -21.96 16.81 5.48
N THR A 47 -22.55 17.23 4.36
CA THR A 47 -24.00 17.44 4.22
C THR A 47 -24.73 16.28 3.52
N MET A 48 -24.02 15.29 2.96
CA MET A 48 -24.65 14.16 2.27
C MET A 48 -24.67 12.88 3.12
N LEU A 49 -25.84 12.24 3.18
CA LEU A 49 -26.00 10.88 3.70
C LEU A 49 -25.40 9.90 2.70
N SER A 50 -24.09 9.71 2.78
CA SER A 50 -23.35 8.79 1.93
C SER A 50 -23.54 7.34 2.37
N SER A 51 -23.69 6.44 1.40
CA SER A 51 -23.65 5.00 1.64
C SER A 51 -22.64 4.35 0.72
N VAL A 52 -21.91 3.37 1.24
CA VAL A 52 -20.99 2.54 0.45
C VAL A 52 -21.79 1.72 -0.56
N LYS A 53 -21.28 1.64 -1.78
CA LYS A 53 -21.81 0.87 -2.89
C LYS A 53 -20.71 -0.01 -3.47
N ILE A 54 -21.09 -1.20 -3.91
CA ILE A 54 -20.21 -2.11 -4.63
C ILE A 54 -20.55 -1.99 -6.12
N VAL A 55 -19.52 -1.79 -6.94
CA VAL A 55 -19.60 -1.66 -8.39
C VAL A 55 -18.47 -2.45 -9.04
N CYS A 56 -18.49 -2.59 -10.37
CA CYS A 56 -17.34 -3.15 -11.07
C CYS A 56 -16.35 -2.05 -11.49
N LEU A 57 -15.06 -2.40 -11.55
CA LEU A 57 -14.01 -1.48 -11.98
C LEU A 57 -14.32 -0.86 -13.36
N ALA A 58 -14.81 -1.68 -14.30
CA ALA A 58 -15.16 -1.18 -15.63
C ALA A 58 -16.33 -0.19 -15.65
N ASP A 59 -17.27 -0.23 -14.69
CA ASP A 59 -18.31 0.80 -14.56
C ASP A 59 -17.67 2.14 -14.17
N MET A 60 -16.71 2.11 -13.26
CA MET A 60 -16.01 3.31 -12.78
C MET A 60 -15.16 3.93 -13.88
N ILE A 61 -14.37 3.13 -14.60
CA ILE A 61 -13.56 3.62 -15.74
C ILE A 61 -14.46 4.21 -16.84
N ARG A 62 -15.60 3.59 -17.15
CA ARG A 62 -16.56 4.13 -18.14
C ARG A 62 -17.17 5.47 -17.73
N ARG A 63 -17.19 5.75 -16.42
CA ARG A 63 -17.77 6.95 -15.85
C ARG A 63 -16.78 8.11 -15.85
N ASP A 64 -15.50 7.80 -15.79
CA ASP A 64 -14.39 8.74 -15.77
C ASP A 64 -13.17 8.13 -16.46
N ASP A 65 -12.99 8.50 -17.72
CA ASP A 65 -11.92 7.97 -18.57
C ASP A 65 -10.52 8.31 -18.04
N LEU A 66 -10.36 9.35 -17.21
CA LEU A 66 -9.06 9.71 -16.61
C LEU A 66 -8.60 8.69 -15.56
N LEU A 67 -9.51 7.86 -15.04
CA LEU A 67 -9.11 6.74 -14.17
C LEU A 67 -8.23 5.73 -14.92
N ALA A 68 -8.28 5.67 -16.25
CA ALA A 68 -7.41 4.79 -17.03
C ALA A 68 -5.91 5.10 -16.85
N GLU A 69 -5.53 6.30 -16.39
CA GLU A 69 -4.16 6.66 -16.03
C GLU A 69 -3.64 5.92 -14.79
N LEU A 70 -4.55 5.41 -13.95
CA LEU A 70 -4.25 4.70 -12.71
C LEU A 70 -4.10 3.19 -12.91
N HIS A 71 -4.06 2.69 -14.15
CA HIS A 71 -3.97 1.25 -14.44
C HIS A 71 -2.76 0.52 -13.85
N GLY A 72 -1.74 1.26 -13.41
CA GLY A 72 -0.55 0.75 -12.75
C GLY A 72 -0.37 1.31 -11.33
N LEU A 73 -1.45 1.75 -10.67
CA LEU A 73 -1.43 2.13 -9.27
C LEU A 73 -1.24 0.85 -8.41
N PRO A 74 -0.14 0.71 -7.66
CA PRO A 74 0.10 -0.49 -6.85
C PRO A 74 -0.90 -0.60 -5.68
N CYS A 75 -1.06 -1.79 -5.11
CA CYS A 75 -1.75 -1.96 -3.84
C CYS A 75 -1.05 -1.15 -2.74
N GLY A 76 -1.82 -0.60 -1.81
CA GLY A 76 -1.34 0.33 -0.78
C GLY A 76 -1.09 1.75 -1.25
N TRP A 77 -1.54 2.12 -2.46
CA TRP A 77 -1.39 3.48 -2.98
C TRP A 77 -2.75 4.13 -3.20
N GLY A 78 -2.79 5.45 -2.99
CA GLY A 78 -3.86 6.32 -3.39
C GLY A 78 -3.47 7.25 -4.53
N ALA A 79 -4.47 7.86 -5.13
CA ALA A 79 -4.31 8.98 -6.04
C ALA A 79 -5.39 10.02 -5.77
N GLN A 80 -5.00 11.29 -5.75
CA GLN A 80 -5.91 12.42 -5.58
C GLN A 80 -5.80 13.43 -6.73
N ARG A 81 -6.86 14.20 -6.94
CA ARG A 81 -6.88 15.34 -7.88
C ARG A 81 -7.91 16.37 -7.43
N ASP A 82 -7.74 17.61 -7.86
CA ASP A 82 -8.58 18.73 -7.41
C ASP A 82 -10.00 18.71 -8.02
N ASP A 83 -10.16 18.26 -9.26
CA ASP A 83 -11.44 18.23 -9.98
C ASP A 83 -11.46 17.22 -11.14
N TRP A 84 -12.51 17.24 -11.97
CA TRP A 84 -12.72 16.38 -13.14
C TRP A 84 -11.61 16.42 -14.20
N ALA A 85 -10.73 17.42 -14.20
CA ALA A 85 -9.68 17.60 -15.22
C ALA A 85 -8.27 17.69 -14.62
N GLY A 86 -8.15 17.53 -13.30
CA GLY A 86 -6.86 17.53 -12.61
C GLY A 86 -6.00 16.30 -12.95
N HIS A 87 -4.68 16.51 -12.92
CA HIS A 87 -3.73 15.41 -12.97
C HIS A 87 -3.78 14.62 -11.66
N TRP A 88 -3.65 13.29 -11.73
CA TRP A 88 -3.55 12.44 -10.56
C TRP A 88 -2.21 12.63 -9.84
N GLU A 89 -2.26 13.10 -8.61
CA GLU A 89 -1.16 13.04 -7.66
C GLU A 89 -1.23 11.72 -6.89
N ARG A 90 -0.23 10.86 -7.07
CA ARG A 90 -0.15 9.55 -6.42
C ARG A 90 0.55 9.67 -5.07
N PHE A 91 0.07 8.93 -4.09
CA PHE A 91 0.66 8.87 -2.75
C PHE A 91 0.52 7.46 -2.18
N LYS A 92 1.39 7.10 -1.23
CA LYS A 92 1.26 5.82 -0.51
C LYS A 92 0.28 5.96 0.64
N ASP A 93 -0.67 5.03 0.73
CA ASP A 93 -1.66 5.03 1.78
C ASP A 93 -1.03 4.54 3.10
N LYS A 94 -1.39 5.23 4.19
CA LYS A 94 -0.86 5.05 5.55
C LYS A 94 -1.50 3.81 6.21
N PRO A 95 -0.95 3.23 7.30
CA PRO A 95 -0.17 3.83 8.40
C PRO A 95 1.37 3.65 8.37
N PHE A 96 1.97 3.29 7.23
CA PHE A 96 3.38 2.90 7.22
C PHE A 96 4.37 4.08 7.11
N PRO A 97 5.64 3.88 7.53
CA PRO A 97 6.68 4.88 7.38
C PRO A 97 6.80 5.36 5.92
N ALA A 98 6.82 6.68 5.76
CA ALA A 98 7.03 7.39 4.52
C ALA A 98 8.38 8.09 4.54
N PHE A 99 9.09 8.08 3.42
CA PHE A 99 10.42 8.68 3.33
C PHE A 99 10.44 10.15 3.75
N ALA A 100 9.41 10.92 3.40
CA ALA A 100 9.31 12.35 3.74
C ALA A 100 9.19 12.61 5.25
N GLU A 101 8.69 11.66 6.03
CA GLU A 101 8.42 11.81 7.47
C GLU A 101 9.49 11.11 8.32
N GLN A 102 9.85 9.87 7.99
CA GLN A 102 10.77 9.04 8.77
C GLN A 102 12.18 8.94 8.15
N GLY A 103 12.39 9.46 6.94
CA GLY A 103 13.65 9.27 6.20
C GLY A 103 13.82 7.86 5.62
N TYR A 104 12.79 7.02 5.72
CA TYR A 104 12.70 5.71 5.09
C TYR A 104 11.26 5.32 4.80
N TYR A 105 11.09 4.34 3.91
CA TYR A 105 9.84 3.62 3.72
C TYR A 105 10.09 2.11 3.67
N LEU A 106 9.03 1.31 3.81
CA LEU A 106 9.10 -0.15 3.71
C LEU A 106 8.80 -0.61 2.27
N GLU A 107 9.69 -1.40 1.70
CA GLU A 107 9.48 -2.02 0.38
C GLU A 107 8.52 -3.19 0.47
N ASP A 108 7.76 -3.39 -0.62
CA ASP A 108 6.97 -4.61 -0.82
C ASP A 108 7.92 -5.79 -1.11
N ALA A 109 8.03 -6.68 -0.13
CA ALA A 109 8.91 -7.84 -0.22
C ALA A 109 8.43 -8.86 -1.27
N VAL A 110 7.12 -8.96 -1.50
CA VAL A 110 6.51 -9.84 -2.52
C VAL A 110 6.78 -9.30 -3.92
N TRP A 111 6.78 -7.99 -4.09
CA TRP A 111 7.20 -7.38 -5.35
C TRP A 111 8.70 -7.57 -5.57
N LEU A 112 9.53 -7.32 -4.54
CA LEU A 112 10.98 -7.46 -4.64
C LEU A 112 11.43 -8.89 -4.96
N SER A 113 10.77 -9.92 -4.42
CA SER A 113 11.13 -11.33 -4.67
C SER A 113 10.98 -11.76 -6.14
N ARG A 114 10.25 -10.99 -6.95
CA ARG A 114 10.17 -11.21 -8.41
C ARG A 114 11.46 -10.86 -9.14
N TYR A 115 12.30 -10.03 -8.53
CA TYR A 115 13.52 -9.49 -9.13
C TYR A 115 14.79 -9.83 -8.35
N LEU A 116 14.65 -10.08 -7.04
CA LEU A 116 15.76 -10.36 -6.12
C LEU A 116 15.67 -11.81 -5.62
N THR A 117 16.71 -12.59 -5.87
CA THR A 117 16.76 -14.01 -5.51
C THR A 117 17.06 -14.25 -4.03
N ASP A 118 17.48 -13.21 -3.30
CA ASP A 118 17.83 -13.26 -1.88
C ASP A 118 16.69 -12.78 -0.96
N ILE A 119 15.48 -12.60 -1.52
CA ILE A 119 14.26 -12.27 -0.77
C ILE A 119 13.24 -13.36 -1.06
N GLU A 120 12.87 -14.12 -0.04
CA GLU A 120 11.91 -15.23 -0.13
C GLU A 120 10.80 -15.03 0.92
N PRO A 121 9.81 -14.16 0.62
CA PRO A 121 8.72 -13.87 1.54
C PRO A 121 7.93 -15.15 1.84
N PRO A 122 7.56 -15.39 3.11
CA PRO A 122 6.68 -16.49 3.46
C PRO A 122 5.34 -16.43 2.69
N PRO A 123 4.62 -17.57 2.58
CA PRO A 123 3.27 -17.58 2.01
C PRO A 123 2.35 -16.56 2.68
N ALA A 124 1.40 -16.00 1.92
CA ALA A 124 0.46 -14.97 2.42
C ALA A 124 -0.19 -15.37 3.74
N ALA A 125 -0.77 -16.57 3.82
CA ALA A 125 -1.40 -17.09 5.02
C ALA A 125 -0.51 -17.09 6.28
N VAL A 126 0.82 -17.13 6.13
CA VAL A 126 1.77 -17.01 7.25
C VAL A 126 1.98 -15.54 7.61
N ARG A 127 2.17 -14.68 6.61
CA ARG A 127 2.36 -13.24 6.80
C ARG A 127 1.11 -12.54 7.36
N ASP A 128 -0.07 -13.08 7.06
CA ASP A 128 -1.37 -12.55 7.51
C ASP A 128 -1.75 -13.04 8.93
N ALA A 129 -0.97 -13.96 9.51
CA ALA A 129 -1.24 -14.59 10.80
C ALA A 129 -0.05 -14.51 11.77
N LEU A 130 0.69 -13.40 11.75
CA LEU A 130 1.84 -13.21 12.64
C LEU A 130 1.40 -13.04 14.11
N PRO A 131 1.94 -13.82 15.06
CA PRO A 131 1.68 -13.61 16.47
C PRO A 131 2.51 -12.45 17.02
N ILE A 132 1.99 -11.78 18.06
CA ILE A 132 2.79 -10.85 18.88
C ILE A 132 4.01 -11.59 19.43
N GLY A 133 5.18 -10.96 19.31
CA GLY A 133 6.47 -11.50 19.68
C GLY A 133 7.23 -12.18 18.54
N ALA A 134 6.60 -12.44 17.39
CA ALA A 134 7.31 -12.92 16.21
C ALA A 134 8.37 -11.91 15.76
N CYS A 135 9.51 -12.38 15.30
CA CYS A 135 10.53 -11.54 14.66
C CYS A 135 10.45 -11.73 13.15
N VAL A 136 10.20 -10.63 12.43
CA VAL A 136 10.10 -10.62 10.96
C VAL A 136 11.16 -9.73 10.36
N LYS A 137 11.65 -10.08 9.18
CA LYS A 137 12.59 -9.25 8.43
C LYS A 137 11.81 -8.37 7.48
N LEU A 138 12.03 -7.06 7.55
CA LEU A 138 11.48 -6.09 6.60
C LEU A 138 12.62 -5.47 5.78
N VAL A 139 12.27 -4.92 4.62
CA VAL A 139 13.22 -4.20 3.75
C VAL A 139 12.94 -2.70 3.83
N PHE A 140 13.85 -1.97 4.46
CA PHE A 140 13.77 -0.52 4.61
C PHE A 140 14.53 0.12 3.46
N ARG A 141 13.94 1.15 2.84
CA ARG A 141 14.61 1.98 1.83
C ARG A 141 14.75 3.42 2.32
N PHE A 142 15.99 3.91 2.30
CA PHE A 142 16.40 5.24 2.75
C PHE A 142 16.52 6.23 1.59
N ALA A 143 15.62 6.12 0.61
CA ALA A 143 15.52 7.03 -0.52
C ALA A 143 14.04 7.22 -0.86
N ALA A 144 13.72 8.34 -1.52
CA ALA A 144 12.38 8.60 -2.02
C ALA A 144 11.91 7.48 -2.98
N GLU A 145 10.62 7.21 -2.98
CA GLU A 145 10.00 6.11 -3.74
C GLU A 145 10.17 6.30 -5.26
N ASP A 146 10.05 7.54 -5.73
CA ASP A 146 10.28 7.99 -7.11
C ASP A 146 11.77 8.24 -7.42
N GLY A 147 12.63 8.15 -6.40
CA GLY A 147 14.07 8.32 -6.53
C GLY A 147 14.74 7.17 -7.29
N ALA A 148 15.82 7.50 -8.00
CA ALA A 148 16.64 6.51 -8.68
C ALA A 148 17.14 5.44 -7.70
N ARG A 149 16.92 4.15 -8.05
CA ARG A 149 17.44 3.01 -7.28
C ARG A 149 18.95 2.92 -7.45
N GLY A 150 19.67 2.83 -6.33
CA GLY A 150 21.13 2.70 -6.28
C GLY A 150 21.59 1.83 -5.11
N ASP A 151 22.86 1.45 -5.13
CA ASP A 151 23.46 0.59 -4.10
C ASP A 151 23.45 1.26 -2.72
N GLY A 152 23.27 0.46 -1.67
CA GLY A 152 23.30 0.94 -0.28
C GLY A 152 22.10 1.77 0.17
N GLN A 153 21.06 1.89 -0.67
CA GLN A 153 19.83 2.59 -0.31
C GLN A 153 18.84 1.75 0.49
N CYS A 154 19.09 0.44 0.63
CA CYS A 154 18.22 -0.46 1.38
C CYS A 154 18.97 -1.20 2.48
N GLU A 155 18.28 -1.44 3.58
CA GLU A 155 18.74 -2.29 4.68
C GLU A 155 17.63 -3.28 5.05
N ARG A 156 18.02 -4.52 5.36
CA ARG A 156 17.10 -5.54 5.85
C ARG A 156 17.22 -5.60 7.36
N MET A 157 16.13 -5.32 8.05
CA MET A 157 16.13 -5.22 9.51
C MET A 157 15.08 -6.15 10.10
N TRP A 158 15.42 -6.73 11.24
CA TRP A 158 14.52 -7.51 12.06
C TRP A 158 13.61 -6.57 12.84
N VAL A 159 12.32 -6.88 12.88
CA VAL A 159 11.29 -6.18 13.62
C VAL A 159 10.53 -7.19 14.44
N GLN A 160 10.43 -6.96 15.74
CA GLN A 160 9.60 -7.78 16.62
C GLN A 160 8.17 -7.24 16.61
N VAL A 161 7.19 -8.10 16.33
CA VAL A 161 5.77 -7.74 16.34
C VAL A 161 5.34 -7.41 17.77
N THR A 162 4.78 -6.22 17.99
CA THR A 162 4.33 -5.75 19.30
C THR A 162 2.82 -5.51 19.36
N GLY A 163 2.14 -5.40 18.22
CA GLY A 163 0.70 -5.24 18.15
C GLY A 163 0.12 -5.62 16.79
N ILE A 164 -1.20 -5.82 16.78
CA ILE A 164 -1.99 -6.19 15.60
C ILE A 164 -3.15 -5.20 15.51
N ASP A 165 -3.32 -4.59 14.35
CA ASP A 165 -4.51 -3.84 13.99
C ASP A 165 -5.38 -4.73 13.10
N GLU A 166 -6.37 -5.39 13.71
CA GLU A 166 -7.29 -6.28 12.99
C GLU A 166 -8.23 -5.53 12.03
N TYR A 167 -8.41 -4.23 12.22
CA TYR A 167 -9.29 -3.42 11.37
C TYR A 167 -8.60 -3.06 10.05
N GLU A 168 -7.32 -2.68 10.12
CA GLU A 168 -6.53 -2.35 8.92
C GLU A 168 -5.71 -3.54 8.39
N GLY A 169 -5.75 -4.72 9.03
CA GLY A 169 -4.96 -5.88 8.63
C GLY A 169 -3.45 -5.66 8.78
N CYS A 170 -3.06 -4.76 9.67
CA CYS A 170 -1.68 -4.27 9.81
C CYS A 170 -1.04 -4.71 11.13
N TYR A 171 0.28 -4.65 11.20
CA TYR A 171 1.04 -4.90 12.41
C TYR A 171 1.75 -3.64 12.89
N SER A 172 2.02 -3.59 14.19
CA SER A 172 3.04 -2.70 14.76
C SER A 172 4.19 -3.54 15.31
N GLY A 173 5.40 -3.00 15.26
CA GLY A 173 6.58 -3.67 15.76
C GLY A 173 7.74 -2.73 16.04
N THR A 174 8.72 -3.23 16.78
CA THR A 174 9.94 -2.49 17.13
C THR A 174 11.15 -3.08 16.42
N ILE A 175 12.03 -2.23 15.88
CA ILE A 175 13.30 -2.68 15.28
C ILE A 175 14.11 -3.44 16.32
N ALA A 176 14.47 -4.69 16.01
CA ALA A 176 15.05 -5.68 16.93
C ALA A 176 16.56 -5.93 16.70
N ASN A 177 17.18 -5.24 15.74
CA ASN A 177 18.63 -5.23 15.53
C ASN A 177 19.17 -3.79 15.46
N HIS A 178 20.49 -3.62 15.50
CA HIS A 178 21.11 -2.29 15.35
C HIS A 178 21.15 -1.88 13.87
N PRO A 179 20.46 -0.80 13.46
CA PRO A 179 20.50 -0.30 12.09
C PRO A 179 21.89 0.22 11.72
N GLN A 180 22.25 0.09 10.45
CA GLN A 180 23.45 0.71 9.89
C GLN A 180 23.19 2.17 9.50
N HIS A 181 21.99 2.45 8.99
CA HIS A 181 21.62 3.81 8.61
C HIS A 181 21.22 4.66 9.82
N ALA A 182 21.77 5.89 9.92
CA ALA A 182 21.64 6.75 11.09
C ALA A 182 20.22 7.30 11.37
N VAL A 183 19.28 7.12 10.45
CA VAL A 183 17.89 7.63 10.61
C VAL A 183 16.96 6.65 11.31
N ALA A 184 17.37 5.38 11.43
CA ALA A 184 16.65 4.36 12.17
C ALA A 184 17.47 3.94 13.38
N SER A 185 16.81 3.59 14.47
CA SER A 185 17.42 3.12 15.71
C SER A 185 16.81 1.80 16.18
N TYR A 186 17.62 1.04 16.91
CA TYR A 186 17.12 -0.12 17.66
C TYR A 186 15.99 0.34 18.60
N GLY A 187 14.87 -0.37 18.60
CA GLY A 187 13.69 -0.06 19.40
C GLY A 187 12.70 0.93 18.78
N ASP A 188 12.99 1.49 17.61
CA ASP A 188 12.04 2.36 16.90
C ASP A 188 10.75 1.59 16.60
N LEU A 189 9.61 2.21 16.91
CA LEU A 189 8.28 1.68 16.63
C LEU A 189 7.84 2.05 15.22
N LEU A 190 7.29 1.09 14.49
CA LEU A 190 6.72 1.29 13.17
C LEU A 190 5.50 0.40 12.94
N ALA A 191 4.65 0.82 12.01
CA ALA A 191 3.60 -0.03 11.44
C ALA A 191 4.08 -0.69 10.14
N PHE A 192 3.56 -1.88 9.82
CA PHE A 192 3.85 -2.56 8.56
C PHE A 192 2.71 -3.52 8.13
N HIS A 193 2.52 -3.67 6.82
CA HIS A 193 1.61 -4.65 6.22
C HIS A 193 2.28 -6.03 6.11
N PRO A 194 1.52 -7.14 6.11
CA PRO A 194 2.00 -8.45 5.64
C PRO A 194 2.89 -8.41 4.39
N LEU A 195 2.62 -7.53 3.41
CA LEU A 195 3.40 -7.43 2.16
C LEU A 195 4.85 -6.97 2.36
N HIS A 196 5.17 -6.31 3.48
CA HIS A 196 6.54 -5.89 3.79
C HIS A 196 7.41 -7.01 4.38
N VAL A 197 6.80 -8.14 4.77
CA VAL A 197 7.49 -9.25 5.42
C VAL A 197 8.31 -10.03 4.40
N ALA A 198 9.62 -9.89 4.47
CA ALA A 198 10.59 -10.53 3.59
C ALA A 198 11.07 -11.89 4.12
N ASP A 199 10.97 -12.11 5.43
CA ASP A 199 11.42 -13.33 6.10
C ASP A 199 10.85 -13.38 7.53
N ILE A 200 10.88 -14.54 8.18
CA ILE A 200 10.49 -14.73 9.59
C ILE A 200 11.61 -15.51 10.28
N ALA A 201 12.02 -15.06 11.47
CA ALA A 201 13.05 -15.74 12.24
C ALA A 201 12.61 -17.17 12.55
N SER A 202 13.51 -18.12 12.31
CA SER A 202 13.30 -19.50 12.75
C SER A 202 13.67 -19.62 14.24
N GLU A 203 13.17 -20.65 14.95
CA GLU A 203 13.57 -20.92 16.34
C GLU A 203 15.10 -21.19 16.52
N GLN A 204 15.88 -21.15 15.43
CA GLN A 204 17.32 -21.43 15.40
C GLN A 204 18.19 -20.18 15.14
N ASP A 205 17.61 -18.99 14.99
CA ASP A 205 18.31 -17.72 14.72
C ASP A 205 18.57 -16.87 15.99
#